data_AF-A0A2S0LG05-F1
#
_entry.id   AF-A0A2S0LG05-F1
#
_cell.length_a   1.000
_cell.length_b   1.000
_cell.length_c   1.000
_cell.angle_alpha   90.00
_cell.angle_beta   90.00
_cell.angle_gamma   90.00
#
_symmetry.space_group_name_H-M   'P 1'
#
loop_
_entity.id
_entity.type
_entity.pdbx_description
1 polymer ?
#
loop_
_entity_poly.entity_id
_entity_poly.type
_entity_poly.pdbx_seq_one_letter_code
_entity_poly.pdbx_strand_id
1 'polypeptide(L)'
;MKKQITNTVLMVRPVRFRMNEETVVNNYFQEEMDLKNEEINRQAQQEFDAFVHKLREVGVKVIGVDDIYEQNTPDSVFPNNWITFHQNGNVAIYPMFAENRRRERREDILDKVEEEGFLIENVYDYTDAEQENIFLEGTGAMVLDRVHRKAYCALSPRADEELFIEFCEDFEYTPVIFKAYQKVDGKQVPIYHTNVMMALGENFAVVCLDTITDKSERKNLLHHLKEDKKEIISITPEQMCQYAGNMLQVQGKDNTYLVMSDVAYNALTPQQIQTIEKYTQILHSNLETIETCGGGSARCMLAEVFNPRN
;
A
#
# COMPACT_ATOMS: atom_id res chain seq x y z
N MET A 1 -16.62 10.97 14.06
CA MET A 1 -16.24 9.58 14.43
C MET A 1 -15.02 9.19 13.61
N LYS A 2 -14.01 8.57 14.24
CA LYS A 2 -12.83 8.05 13.54
C LYS A 2 -13.25 6.87 12.65
N LYS A 3 -12.68 6.75 11.46
CA LYS A 3 -12.97 5.71 10.47
C LYS A 3 -11.70 4.92 10.18
N GLN A 4 -11.79 3.59 10.21
CA GLN A 4 -10.67 2.73 9.79
C GLN A 4 -10.64 2.58 8.27
N ILE A 5 -11.81 2.53 7.64
CA ILE A 5 -11.97 2.30 6.20
C ILE A 5 -12.64 3.51 5.55
N THR A 6 -12.40 3.67 4.24
CA THR A 6 -13.01 4.71 3.42
C THR A 6 -13.73 4.08 2.23
N ASN A 7 -14.68 4.82 1.67
CA ASN A 7 -15.33 4.47 0.41
C ASN A 7 -14.68 5.15 -0.80
N THR A 8 -13.57 5.86 -0.61
CA THR A 8 -12.90 6.60 -1.68
C THR A 8 -11.42 6.27 -1.75
N VAL A 9 -10.93 5.97 -2.94
CA VAL A 9 -9.52 5.71 -3.22
C VAL A 9 -9.05 6.56 -4.39
N LEU A 10 -7.80 7.01 -4.32
CA LEU A 10 -7.05 7.55 -5.45
C LEU A 10 -6.26 6.41 -6.09
N MET A 11 -6.32 6.34 -7.42
CA MET A 11 -5.58 5.40 -8.24
C MET A 11 -4.94 6.14 -9.42
N VAL A 12 -3.70 5.77 -9.76
CA VAL A 12 -2.96 6.38 -10.86
C VAL A 12 -2.86 5.38 -12.00
N ARG A 13 -3.38 5.73 -13.17
CA ARG A 13 -3.33 4.87 -14.35
C ARG A 13 -1.93 4.93 -14.95
N PRO A 14 -1.24 3.79 -15.13
CA PRO A 14 0.08 3.79 -15.73
C PRO A 14 0.03 4.18 -17.21
N VAL A 15 1.05 4.90 -17.67
CA VAL A 15 1.25 5.22 -19.10
C VAL A 15 2.56 4.67 -19.67
N ARG A 16 3.48 4.23 -18.79
CA ARG A 16 4.79 3.67 -19.15
C ARG A 16 5.26 2.57 -18.19
N PHE A 17 4.33 1.73 -17.75
CA PHE A 17 4.58 0.64 -16.80
C PHE A 17 5.50 -0.42 -17.38
N ARG A 18 6.51 -0.79 -16.60
CA ARG A 18 7.51 -1.82 -16.89
C ARG A 18 8.25 -2.15 -15.60
N MET A 19 9.14 -3.14 -15.64
CA MET A 19 10.06 -3.39 -14.54
C MET A 19 10.99 -2.19 -14.34
N ASN A 20 10.97 -1.59 -13.15
CA ASN A 20 11.74 -0.41 -12.85
C ASN A 20 13.23 -0.76 -12.64
N GLU A 21 14.10 -0.12 -13.42
CA GLU A 21 15.54 -0.36 -13.42
C GLU A 21 16.26 0.15 -12.16
N GLU A 22 15.69 1.14 -11.47
CA GLU A 22 16.22 1.68 -10.22
C GLU A 22 15.76 0.87 -8.99
N THR A 23 14.77 -0.01 -9.17
CA THR A 23 14.33 -0.95 -8.13
C THR A 23 14.81 -2.38 -8.40
N VAL A 24 15.27 -2.70 -9.63
CA VAL A 24 15.79 -4.01 -10.02
C VAL A 24 17.22 -3.92 -10.59
N VAL A 25 18.17 -4.59 -9.96
CA VAL A 25 19.56 -4.63 -10.42
C VAL A 25 19.71 -5.59 -11.61
N ASN A 26 19.70 -5.06 -12.85
CA ASN A 26 20.50 -5.45 -14.04
C ASN A 26 19.83 -5.07 -15.37
N ASN A 27 20.61 -4.65 -16.39
CA ASN A 27 20.12 -4.60 -17.78
C ASN A 27 21.24 -4.74 -18.85
N TYR A 28 20.97 -5.53 -19.90
CA TYR A 28 21.69 -5.57 -21.19
C TYR A 28 20.67 -5.88 -22.31
N PHE A 29 20.73 -5.13 -23.43
CA PHE A 29 19.90 -5.13 -24.67
C PHE A 29 18.63 -4.27 -24.67
N GLN A 30 18.49 -3.28 -25.59
CA GLN A 30 17.48 -2.19 -25.51
C GLN A 30 16.29 -2.26 -26.50
N GLU A 31 16.46 -2.65 -27.78
CA GLU A 31 15.37 -2.53 -28.77
C GLU A 31 14.26 -3.61 -28.63
N GLU A 32 14.60 -4.85 -28.28
CA GLU A 32 13.60 -5.89 -27.97
C GLU A 32 12.85 -5.62 -26.65
N MET A 33 13.44 -4.80 -25.77
CA MET A 33 12.80 -4.40 -24.52
C MET A 33 11.67 -3.40 -24.73
N ASP A 34 11.77 -2.49 -25.71
CA ASP A 34 10.78 -1.44 -25.89
C ASP A 34 9.42 -1.97 -26.38
N LEU A 35 9.41 -2.87 -27.38
CA LEU A 35 8.18 -3.53 -27.83
C LEU A 35 7.54 -4.38 -26.72
N LYS A 36 8.39 -5.02 -25.88
CA LYS A 36 7.93 -5.77 -24.72
C LYS A 36 7.34 -4.85 -23.64
N ASN A 37 7.93 -3.67 -23.43
CA ASN A 37 7.46 -2.68 -22.47
C ASN A 37 6.11 -2.08 -22.88
N GLU A 38 5.88 -1.81 -24.17
CA GLU A 38 4.57 -1.34 -24.65
C GLU A 38 3.47 -2.38 -24.38
N GLU A 39 3.75 -3.65 -24.65
CA GLU A 39 2.82 -4.75 -24.39
C GLU A 39 2.56 -4.94 -22.88
N ILE A 40 3.61 -4.86 -22.05
CA ILE A 40 3.50 -4.89 -20.58
C ILE A 40 2.62 -3.73 -20.09
N ASN A 41 2.85 -2.51 -20.58
CA ASN A 41 2.05 -1.36 -20.19
C ASN A 41 0.58 -1.53 -20.62
N ARG A 42 0.34 -2.05 -21.84
CA ARG A 42 -1.01 -2.33 -22.33
C ARG A 42 -1.74 -3.35 -21.44
N GLN A 43 -1.06 -4.41 -21.01
CA GLN A 43 -1.63 -5.42 -20.11
C GLN A 43 -1.90 -4.84 -18.72
N ALA A 44 -0.97 -4.07 -18.16
CA ALA A 44 -1.16 -3.39 -16.88
C ALA A 44 -2.31 -2.38 -16.91
N GLN A 45 -2.51 -1.67 -18.01
CA GLN A 45 -3.66 -0.78 -18.20
C GLN A 45 -4.99 -1.57 -18.23
N GLN A 46 -5.03 -2.76 -18.84
CA GLN A 46 -6.21 -3.62 -18.83
C GLN A 46 -6.54 -4.14 -17.43
N GLU A 47 -5.52 -4.57 -16.68
CA GLU A 47 -5.66 -4.99 -15.28
C GLU A 47 -6.16 -3.84 -14.40
N PHE A 48 -5.57 -2.64 -14.57
CA PHE A 48 -5.99 -1.42 -13.91
C PHE A 48 -7.46 -1.09 -14.19
N ASP A 49 -7.88 -1.09 -15.46
CA ASP A 49 -9.26 -0.79 -15.84
C ASP A 49 -10.25 -1.79 -15.26
N ALA A 50 -9.94 -3.08 -15.35
CA ALA A 50 -10.76 -4.13 -14.78
C ALA A 50 -10.90 -3.97 -13.25
N PHE A 51 -9.81 -3.60 -12.58
CA PHE A 51 -9.81 -3.39 -11.14
C PHE A 51 -10.62 -2.16 -10.72
N VAL A 52 -10.44 -1.03 -11.42
CA VAL A 52 -11.26 0.18 -11.22
C VAL A 52 -12.73 -0.10 -11.45
N HIS A 53 -13.07 -0.89 -12.48
CA HIS A 53 -14.45 -1.27 -12.77
C HIS A 53 -15.07 -2.05 -11.60
N LYS A 54 -14.39 -3.12 -11.13
CA LYS A 54 -14.86 -3.94 -9.99
C LYS A 54 -15.08 -3.11 -8.72
N LEU A 55 -14.16 -2.20 -8.40
CA LEU A 55 -14.29 -1.30 -7.24
C LEU A 55 -15.54 -0.42 -7.36
N ARG A 56 -15.77 0.18 -8.55
CA ARG A 56 -16.93 1.03 -8.80
C ARG A 56 -18.24 0.25 -8.77
N GLU A 57 -18.28 -0.99 -9.25
CA GLU A 57 -19.46 -1.85 -9.21
C GLU A 57 -19.97 -2.09 -7.78
N VAL A 58 -19.05 -2.23 -6.81
CA VAL A 58 -19.42 -2.39 -5.39
C VAL A 58 -19.64 -1.06 -4.65
N GLY A 59 -19.54 0.07 -5.35
CA GLY A 59 -19.83 1.41 -4.83
C GLY A 59 -18.65 2.14 -4.19
N VAL A 60 -17.41 1.68 -4.43
CA VAL A 60 -16.21 2.46 -4.06
C VAL A 60 -16.02 3.58 -5.08
N LYS A 61 -15.84 4.81 -4.58
CA LYS A 61 -15.46 5.96 -5.41
C LYS A 61 -13.98 5.84 -5.76
N VAL A 62 -13.67 5.80 -7.05
CA VAL A 62 -12.30 5.80 -7.56
C VAL A 62 -12.01 7.12 -8.26
N ILE A 63 -11.13 7.92 -7.65
CA ILE A 63 -10.51 9.10 -8.25
C ILE A 63 -9.36 8.58 -9.11
N GLY A 64 -9.56 8.53 -10.42
CA GLY A 64 -8.55 8.08 -11.36
C GLY A 64 -7.80 9.27 -11.95
N VAL A 65 -6.47 9.21 -11.96
CA VAL A 65 -5.60 10.18 -12.62
C VAL A 65 -4.65 9.45 -13.55
N ASP A 66 -4.46 9.95 -14.77
CA ASP A 66 -3.47 9.38 -15.69
C ASP A 66 -2.06 9.83 -15.30
N ASP A 67 -1.10 8.91 -15.36
CA ASP A 67 0.32 9.26 -15.23
C ASP A 67 0.80 10.14 -16.42
N ILE A 68 1.92 10.84 -16.23
CA ILE A 68 2.52 11.72 -17.26
C ILE A 68 3.67 10.99 -17.94
N TYR A 69 3.54 10.77 -19.25
CA TYR A 69 4.47 9.95 -20.02
C TYR A 69 5.92 10.45 -19.95
N GLU A 70 6.10 11.77 -19.97
CA GLU A 70 7.39 12.45 -19.94
C GLU A 70 8.13 12.30 -18.60
N GLN A 71 7.41 12.01 -17.50
CA GLN A 71 8.02 11.87 -16.16
C GLN A 71 8.82 10.58 -16.01
N ASN A 72 8.58 9.58 -16.87
CA ASN A 72 9.24 8.28 -16.83
C ASN A 72 9.23 7.66 -15.42
N THR A 73 8.01 7.44 -14.92
CA THR A 73 7.67 6.95 -13.59
C THR A 73 6.99 5.57 -13.71
N PRO A 74 7.76 4.48 -13.93
CA PRO A 74 7.19 3.16 -14.20
C PRO A 74 6.34 2.61 -13.04
N ASP A 75 6.58 3.06 -11.80
CA ASP A 75 5.88 2.59 -10.58
C ASP A 75 4.76 3.54 -10.11
N SER A 76 4.39 4.55 -10.93
CA SER A 76 3.36 5.55 -10.58
C SER A 76 2.01 4.96 -10.21
N VAL A 77 1.73 3.73 -10.67
CA VAL A 77 0.55 2.93 -10.33
C VAL A 77 0.41 2.63 -8.83
N PHE A 78 1.45 2.88 -8.02
CA PHE A 78 1.45 2.68 -6.57
C PHE A 78 1.46 4.00 -5.76
N PRO A 79 0.37 4.81 -5.81
CA PRO A 79 0.34 6.11 -5.16
C PRO A 79 0.41 6.04 -3.63
N ASN A 80 0.05 4.89 -3.05
CA ASN A 80 0.04 4.68 -1.60
C ASN A 80 1.43 4.83 -0.94
N ASN A 81 2.49 4.79 -1.74
CA ASN A 81 3.86 4.92 -1.28
C ASN A 81 4.30 6.37 -1.05
N TRP A 82 3.69 7.34 -1.71
CA TRP A 82 4.15 8.73 -1.64
C TRP A 82 3.09 9.69 -1.07
N ILE A 83 1.83 9.28 -0.93
CA ILE A 83 0.77 10.13 -0.36
C ILE A 83 -0.17 9.41 0.60
N THR A 84 -0.60 10.12 1.65
CA THR A 84 -1.76 9.73 2.47
C THR A 84 -2.70 10.90 2.76
N PHE A 85 -3.97 10.57 2.91
CA PHE A 85 -5.08 11.50 3.14
C PHE A 85 -5.72 11.18 4.50
N HIS A 86 -6.02 12.19 5.32
CA HIS A 86 -6.45 12.02 6.71
C HIS A 86 -7.76 12.74 7.03
N GLN A 87 -8.48 12.23 8.04
CA GLN A 87 -9.85 12.67 8.36
C GLN A 87 -9.97 14.12 8.84
N ASN A 88 -8.86 14.73 9.25
CA ASN A 88 -8.77 16.11 9.70
C ASN A 88 -8.40 17.09 8.58
N GLY A 89 -8.43 16.66 7.31
CA GLY A 89 -8.05 17.51 6.18
C GLY A 89 -6.55 17.49 5.86
N ASN A 90 -5.73 16.83 6.68
CA ASN A 90 -4.30 16.76 6.43
C ASN A 90 -3.98 15.77 5.30
N VAL A 91 -2.97 16.13 4.51
CA VAL A 91 -2.28 15.27 3.54
C VAL A 91 -0.83 15.14 3.97
N ALA A 92 -0.24 13.96 3.82
CA ALA A 92 1.20 13.77 3.97
C ALA A 92 1.81 13.32 2.64
N ILE A 93 2.95 13.93 2.29
CA ILE A 93 3.77 13.60 1.13
C ILE A 93 5.11 13.05 1.64
N TYR A 94 5.55 11.94 1.05
CA TYR A 94 6.63 11.14 1.62
C TYR A 94 7.91 11.08 0.76
N PRO A 95 9.07 10.94 1.42
CA PRO A 95 10.34 10.71 0.74
C PRO A 95 10.43 9.29 0.18
N MET A 96 10.94 9.17 -1.04
CA MET A 96 11.01 7.93 -1.80
C MET A 96 12.46 7.48 -2.01
N PHE A 97 12.72 6.20 -1.78
CA PHE A 97 14.08 5.64 -1.86
C PHE A 97 14.64 5.73 -3.29
N ALA A 98 13.87 5.24 -4.27
CA ALA A 98 14.25 5.30 -5.68
C ALA A 98 14.06 6.72 -6.24
N GLU A 99 15.08 7.25 -6.92
CA GLU A 99 15.08 8.63 -7.42
C GLU A 99 14.00 8.86 -8.47
N ASN A 100 13.75 7.89 -9.34
CA ASN A 100 12.71 8.02 -10.35
C ASN A 100 11.29 8.11 -9.78
N ARG A 101 11.05 7.48 -8.64
CA ARG A 101 9.75 7.51 -7.95
C ARG A 101 9.45 8.86 -7.31
N ARG A 102 10.47 9.69 -7.06
CA ARG A 102 10.30 11.05 -6.52
C ARG A 102 9.48 11.96 -7.43
N ARG A 103 9.50 11.68 -8.74
CA ARG A 103 8.72 12.40 -9.78
C ARG A 103 7.24 11.99 -9.83
N GLU A 104 6.85 10.94 -9.10
CA GLU A 104 5.44 10.53 -9.00
C GLU A 104 4.60 11.51 -8.18
N ARG A 105 5.24 12.27 -7.29
CA ARG A 105 4.60 13.29 -6.45
C ARG A 105 4.14 14.46 -7.32
N ARG A 106 2.84 14.71 -7.32
CA ARG A 106 2.18 15.60 -8.28
C ARG A 106 1.14 16.48 -7.61
N GLU A 107 1.29 17.79 -7.74
CA GLU A 107 0.34 18.78 -7.20
C GLU A 107 -1.03 18.66 -7.88
N ASP A 108 -1.08 18.37 -9.18
CA ASP A 108 -2.34 18.25 -9.93
C ASP A 108 -3.24 17.11 -9.44
N ILE A 109 -2.65 16.12 -8.75
CA ILE A 109 -3.40 15.05 -8.08
C ILE A 109 -4.15 15.60 -6.85
N LEU A 110 -3.56 16.55 -6.11
CA LEU A 110 -4.23 17.20 -4.98
C LEU A 110 -5.41 18.03 -5.46
N ASP A 111 -5.21 18.82 -6.52
CA ASP A 111 -6.27 19.59 -7.17
C ASP A 111 -7.43 18.69 -7.58
N LYS A 112 -7.12 17.52 -8.17
CA LYS A 112 -8.14 16.54 -8.56
C LYS A 112 -8.93 16.01 -7.36
N VAL A 113 -8.28 15.76 -6.23
CA VAL A 113 -8.95 15.33 -5.00
C VAL A 113 -9.87 16.43 -4.47
N GLU A 114 -9.45 17.70 -4.54
CA GLU A 114 -10.31 18.83 -4.15
C GLU A 114 -11.51 19.04 -5.07
N GLU A 115 -11.31 18.94 -6.39
CA GLU A 115 -12.39 18.97 -7.40
C GLU A 115 -13.46 17.91 -7.15
N GLU A 116 -13.06 16.76 -6.58
CA GLU A 116 -13.95 15.65 -6.20
C GLU A 116 -14.71 15.89 -4.88
N GLY A 117 -14.56 17.10 -4.32
CA GLY A 117 -15.28 17.65 -3.18
C GLY A 117 -14.66 17.30 -1.83
N PHE A 118 -13.37 16.96 -1.79
CA PHE A 118 -12.62 16.74 -0.55
C PHE A 118 -11.88 18.01 -0.14
N LEU A 119 -11.78 18.26 1.16
CA LEU A 119 -11.07 19.41 1.69
C LEU A 119 -9.64 19.02 2.09
N ILE A 120 -8.66 19.73 1.55
CA ILE A 120 -7.26 19.66 2.01
C ILE A 120 -6.99 20.91 2.84
N GLU A 121 -6.73 20.73 4.13
CA GLU A 121 -6.46 21.85 5.06
C GLU A 121 -4.97 22.12 5.19
N ASN A 122 -4.17 21.05 5.31
CA ASN A 122 -2.72 21.15 5.51
C ASN A 122 -2.00 20.07 4.70
N VAL A 123 -0.81 20.39 4.20
CA VAL A 123 0.09 19.45 3.55
C VAL A 123 1.36 19.34 4.39
N TYR A 124 1.64 18.14 4.86
CA TYR A 124 2.87 17.77 5.57
C TYR A 124 3.82 17.16 4.54
N ASP A 125 4.93 17.83 4.28
CA ASP A 125 5.91 17.41 3.27
C ASP A 125 7.19 16.94 3.96
N TYR A 126 7.45 15.63 3.89
CA TYR A 126 8.64 15.00 4.47
C TYR A 126 9.76 14.80 3.44
N THR A 127 9.65 15.34 2.23
CA THR A 127 10.57 15.03 1.12
C THR A 127 11.99 15.57 1.32
N ASP A 128 12.18 16.59 2.15
CA ASP A 128 13.51 17.13 2.47
C ASP A 128 14.43 16.09 3.13
N ALA A 129 13.87 15.07 3.80
CA ALA A 129 14.62 13.94 4.37
C ALA A 129 15.44 13.16 3.32
N GLU A 130 15.07 13.24 2.03
CA GLU A 130 15.82 12.61 0.94
C GLU A 130 17.25 13.16 0.82
N GLN A 131 17.49 14.41 1.25
CA GLN A 131 18.83 15.03 1.25
C GLN A 131 19.81 14.32 2.18
N GLU A 132 19.29 13.61 3.19
CA GLU A 132 20.06 12.86 4.18
C GLU A 132 19.98 11.33 3.95
N ASN A 133 19.39 10.89 2.83
CA ASN A 133 19.09 9.48 2.54
C ASN A 133 18.17 8.82 3.57
N ILE A 134 17.23 9.59 4.12
CA ILE A 134 16.20 9.13 5.03
C ILE A 134 14.89 8.98 4.24
N PHE A 135 14.18 7.86 4.43
CA PHE A 135 13.02 7.49 3.63
C PHE A 135 11.89 6.90 4.47
N LEU A 136 10.65 7.13 4.05
CA LEU A 136 9.45 6.57 4.66
C LEU A 136 8.38 6.45 3.57
N GLU A 137 8.32 5.34 2.85
CA GLU A 137 7.46 5.19 1.66
C GLU A 137 5.97 4.95 2.00
N GLY A 138 5.38 5.95 2.65
CA GLY A 138 3.95 6.07 2.89
C GLY A 138 3.36 4.81 3.49
N THR A 139 2.17 4.45 3.05
CA THR A 139 1.53 3.21 3.51
C THR A 139 2.02 1.94 2.81
N GLY A 140 3.10 2.03 2.03
CA GLY A 140 3.95 0.87 1.77
C GLY A 140 4.72 0.51 3.04
N ALA A 141 5.42 1.50 3.58
CA ALA A 141 6.23 1.38 4.78
C ALA A 141 5.42 1.26 6.08
N MET A 142 4.19 1.78 6.14
CA MET A 142 3.36 1.76 7.35
C MET A 142 1.95 1.18 7.15
N VAL A 143 1.39 0.58 8.22
CA VAL A 143 -0.02 0.19 8.31
C VAL A 143 -0.67 0.97 9.45
N LEU A 144 -1.76 1.68 9.18
CA LEU A 144 -2.38 2.60 10.13
C LEU A 144 -3.67 2.00 10.75
N ASP A 145 -3.69 1.84 12.07
CA ASP A 145 -4.94 1.74 12.84
C ASP A 145 -5.44 3.14 13.15
N ARG A 146 -6.31 3.64 12.30
CA ARG A 146 -6.81 5.02 12.33
C ARG A 146 -7.78 5.23 13.50
N VAL A 147 -8.49 4.18 13.93
CA VAL A 147 -9.44 4.26 15.03
C VAL A 147 -8.71 4.27 16.37
N HIS A 148 -7.75 3.37 16.57
CA HIS A 148 -6.98 3.24 17.82
C HIS A 148 -5.75 4.14 17.85
N ARG A 149 -5.43 4.84 16.76
CA ARG A 149 -4.27 5.72 16.63
C ARG A 149 -2.98 4.97 16.92
N LYS A 150 -2.79 3.84 16.25
CA LYS A 150 -1.53 3.09 16.22
C LYS A 150 -1.01 3.01 14.79
N ALA A 151 0.29 3.15 14.61
CA ALA A 151 0.95 2.96 13.33
C ALA A 151 1.95 1.81 13.47
N TYR A 152 1.87 0.83 12.56
CA TYR A 152 2.74 -0.34 12.54
C TYR A 152 3.78 -0.18 11.46
N CYS A 153 5.06 -0.35 11.80
CA CYS A 153 6.17 -0.16 10.88
C CYS A 153 7.24 -1.23 11.08
N ALA A 154 7.48 -2.01 10.03
CA ALA A 154 8.63 -2.87 9.87
C ALA A 154 9.79 -2.04 9.30
N LEU A 155 10.86 -1.86 10.08
CA LEU A 155 12.01 -1.05 9.65
C LEU A 155 12.71 -1.68 8.45
N SER A 156 13.09 -0.83 7.49
CA SER A 156 13.74 -1.24 6.24
C SER A 156 14.50 -0.05 5.64
N PRO A 157 15.27 -0.23 4.55
CA PRO A 157 15.85 0.90 3.80
C PRO A 157 14.83 1.92 3.27
N ARG A 158 13.53 1.59 3.29
CA ARG A 158 12.41 2.44 2.84
C ARG A 158 11.54 2.96 3.99
N ALA A 159 11.96 2.70 5.23
CA ALA A 159 11.21 3.01 6.44
C ALA A 159 12.19 3.29 7.59
N ASP A 160 12.63 4.53 7.67
CA ASP A 160 13.48 5.03 8.75
C ASP A 160 12.71 5.19 10.07
N GLU A 161 13.38 4.90 11.18
CA GLU A 161 12.77 4.92 12.50
C GLU A 161 12.47 6.34 12.99
N GLU A 162 13.40 7.28 12.82
CA GLU A 162 13.26 8.65 13.32
C GLU A 162 12.15 9.39 12.56
N LEU A 163 12.16 9.28 11.22
CA LEU A 163 11.12 9.90 10.39
C LEU A 163 9.73 9.26 10.62
N PHE A 164 9.68 7.95 10.90
CA PHE A 164 8.43 7.30 11.28
C PHE A 164 7.89 7.80 12.63
N ILE A 165 8.77 8.04 13.60
CA ILE A 165 8.39 8.63 14.90
C ILE A 165 7.89 10.06 14.71
N GLU A 166 8.57 10.87 13.90
CA GLU A 166 8.13 12.24 13.56
C GLU A 166 6.72 12.23 12.93
N PHE A 167 6.48 11.38 11.94
CA PHE A 167 5.15 11.19 11.37
C PHE A 167 4.11 10.81 12.44
N CYS A 168 4.48 9.91 13.37
CA CYS A 168 3.58 9.52 14.45
C CYS A 168 3.28 10.67 15.41
N GLU A 169 4.24 11.56 15.68
CA GLU A 169 4.03 12.75 16.51
C GLU A 169 3.11 13.75 15.82
N ASP A 170 3.39 14.11 14.56
CA ASP A 170 2.59 15.05 13.75
C ASP A 170 1.15 14.59 13.56
N PHE A 171 0.97 13.29 13.33
CA PHE A 171 -0.33 12.68 13.07
C PHE A 171 -0.92 11.98 14.30
N GLU A 172 -0.39 12.22 15.50
CA GLU A 172 -0.86 11.66 16.79
C GLU A 172 -1.16 10.15 16.75
N TYR A 173 -0.22 9.37 16.24
CA TYR A 173 -0.21 7.90 16.30
C TYR A 173 0.75 7.40 17.38
N THR A 174 0.42 6.29 18.00
CA THR A 174 1.34 5.51 18.83
C THR A 174 2.18 4.60 17.92
N PRO A 175 3.51 4.72 17.89
CA PRO A 175 4.36 3.91 17.05
C PRO A 175 4.46 2.47 17.58
N VAL A 176 4.32 1.49 16.68
CA VAL A 176 4.59 0.07 16.92
C VAL A 176 5.63 -0.39 15.91
N ILE A 177 6.90 -0.32 16.34
CA ILE A 177 8.08 -0.56 15.52
C ILE A 177 8.57 -2.00 15.73
N PHE A 178 8.99 -2.65 14.65
CA PHE A 178 9.58 -3.99 14.68
C PHE A 178 10.48 -4.23 13.47
N LYS A 179 11.20 -5.35 13.46
CA LYS A 179 11.99 -5.81 12.31
C LYS A 179 11.41 -7.11 11.76
N ALA A 180 11.31 -7.17 10.44
CA ALA A 180 10.78 -8.33 9.74
C ALA A 180 11.68 -8.72 8.57
N TYR A 181 11.84 -10.03 8.38
CA TYR A 181 12.78 -10.58 7.41
C TYR A 181 12.10 -11.62 6.51
N GLN A 182 12.51 -11.62 5.25
CA GLN A 182 12.19 -12.64 4.26
C GLN A 182 13.45 -13.38 3.81
N LYS A 183 13.27 -14.53 3.15
CA LYS A 183 14.38 -15.29 2.58
C LYS A 183 14.47 -15.05 1.08
N VAL A 184 15.59 -14.54 0.61
CA VAL A 184 15.93 -14.38 -0.81
C VAL A 184 17.25 -15.09 -1.05
N ASP A 185 17.29 -16.05 -1.97
CA ASP A 185 18.46 -16.89 -2.28
C ASP A 185 19.13 -17.50 -1.03
N GLY A 186 18.30 -17.93 -0.07
CA GLY A 186 18.76 -18.52 1.20
C GLY A 186 19.31 -17.53 2.23
N LYS A 187 19.37 -16.23 1.91
CA LYS A 187 19.77 -15.16 2.83
C LYS A 187 18.56 -14.49 3.47
N GLN A 188 18.68 -14.11 4.74
CA GLN A 188 17.68 -13.25 5.38
C GLN A 188 17.92 -11.80 4.97
N VAL A 189 16.89 -11.18 4.41
CA VAL A 189 16.89 -9.77 4.03
C VAL A 189 15.65 -9.08 4.63
N PRO A 190 15.73 -7.79 5.00
CA PRO A 190 14.57 -7.06 5.48
C PRO A 190 13.41 -7.11 4.49
N ILE A 191 12.19 -7.20 5.00
CA ILE A 191 10.99 -6.93 4.19
C ILE A 191 10.95 -5.43 3.93
N TYR A 192 10.79 -5.04 2.68
CA TYR A 192 10.97 -3.65 2.27
C TYR A 192 9.75 -2.76 2.62
N HIS A 193 8.54 -3.32 2.65
CA HIS A 193 7.30 -2.63 2.98
C HIS A 193 6.46 -3.44 3.97
N THR A 194 5.97 -2.79 5.03
CA THR A 194 5.12 -3.42 6.05
C THR A 194 3.84 -4.00 5.46
N ASN A 195 3.27 -3.34 4.44
CA ASN A 195 2.02 -3.77 3.79
C ASN A 195 2.16 -5.05 2.94
N VAL A 196 3.37 -5.60 2.78
CA VAL A 196 3.59 -6.90 2.14
C VAL A 196 3.27 -8.02 3.13
N MET A 197 3.54 -7.79 4.42
CA MET A 197 3.41 -8.80 5.47
C MET A 197 2.18 -8.61 6.35
N MET A 198 1.48 -7.48 6.23
CA MET A 198 0.39 -7.12 7.13
C MET A 198 -0.69 -6.27 6.46
N ALA A 199 -1.95 -6.61 6.72
CA ALA A 199 -3.12 -5.78 6.45
C ALA A 199 -4.00 -5.64 7.69
N LEU A 200 -4.69 -4.51 7.80
CA LEU A 200 -5.57 -4.21 8.93
C LEU A 200 -6.97 -3.85 8.44
N GLY A 201 -7.97 -4.56 8.98
CA GLY A 201 -9.38 -4.23 8.85
C GLY A 201 -9.95 -3.60 10.14
N GLU A 202 -11.25 -3.35 10.15
CA GLU A 202 -11.97 -2.87 11.34
C GLU A 202 -11.85 -3.84 12.51
N ASN A 203 -12.03 -5.13 12.25
CA ASN A 203 -12.12 -6.17 13.28
C ASN A 203 -11.01 -7.21 13.25
N PHE A 204 -10.16 -7.20 12.24
CA PHE A 204 -9.15 -8.24 12.04
C PHE A 204 -7.81 -7.65 11.59
N ALA A 205 -6.76 -8.44 11.74
CA ALA A 205 -5.44 -8.17 11.17
C ALA A 205 -4.94 -9.43 10.47
N VAL A 206 -4.58 -9.31 9.19
CA VAL A 206 -3.85 -10.34 8.46
C VAL A 206 -2.36 -10.07 8.68
N VAL A 207 -1.59 -11.03 9.18
CA VAL A 207 -0.19 -10.78 9.53
C VAL A 207 0.69 -12.03 9.42
N CYS A 208 1.85 -11.88 8.78
CA CYS A 208 2.89 -12.91 8.76
C CYS A 208 3.79 -12.77 9.99
N LEU A 209 3.43 -13.40 11.10
CA LEU A 209 4.21 -13.28 12.35
C LEU A 209 5.58 -13.97 12.27
N ASP A 210 5.74 -14.92 11.36
CA ASP A 210 6.97 -15.71 11.23
C ASP A 210 8.15 -14.93 10.66
N THR A 211 7.90 -13.78 10.03
CA THR A 211 8.93 -12.88 9.53
C THR A 211 9.58 -12.06 10.64
N ILE A 212 8.92 -11.92 11.81
CA ILE A 212 9.43 -11.17 12.96
C ILE A 212 10.25 -12.12 13.83
N THR A 213 11.56 -12.13 13.65
CA THR A 213 12.47 -13.10 14.30
C THR A 213 12.66 -12.82 15.78
N ASP A 214 12.59 -11.55 16.20
CA ASP A 214 12.62 -11.17 17.61
C ASP A 214 11.30 -11.51 18.32
N LYS A 215 11.38 -12.32 19.37
CA LYS A 215 10.19 -12.79 20.12
C LYS A 215 9.53 -11.68 20.92
N SER A 216 10.29 -10.70 21.40
CA SER A 216 9.77 -9.55 22.14
C SER A 216 8.98 -8.64 21.21
N GLU A 217 9.53 -8.31 20.05
CA GLU A 217 8.84 -7.51 19.02
C GLU A 217 7.56 -8.21 18.53
N ARG A 218 7.65 -9.51 18.24
CA ARG A 218 6.47 -10.32 17.83
C ARG A 218 5.39 -10.32 18.90
N LYS A 219 5.78 -10.45 20.18
CA LYS A 219 4.84 -10.40 21.31
C LYS A 219 4.24 -9.01 21.48
N ASN A 220 5.01 -7.95 21.26
CA ASN A 220 4.55 -6.57 21.32
C ASN A 220 3.50 -6.27 20.25
N LEU A 221 3.77 -6.65 18.99
CA LEU A 221 2.81 -6.52 17.89
C LEU A 221 1.50 -7.24 18.21
N LEU A 222 1.59 -8.49 18.64
CA LEU A 222 0.41 -9.28 19.04
C LEU A 222 -0.33 -8.66 20.23
N HIS A 223 0.38 -8.06 21.18
CA HIS A 223 -0.22 -7.40 22.33
C HIS A 223 -1.09 -6.22 21.88
N HIS A 224 -0.54 -5.32 21.07
CA HIS A 224 -1.29 -4.17 20.55
C HIS A 224 -2.52 -4.59 19.76
N LEU A 225 -2.40 -5.54 18.83
CA LEU A 225 -3.53 -5.99 18.03
C LEU A 225 -4.64 -6.64 18.88
N LYS A 226 -4.27 -7.41 19.90
CA LYS A 226 -5.24 -8.05 20.82
C LYS A 226 -5.88 -7.05 21.78
N GLU A 227 -5.13 -6.06 22.25
CA GLU A 227 -5.66 -4.96 23.06
C GLU A 227 -6.79 -4.24 22.33
N ASP A 228 -6.63 -4.04 21.02
CA ASP A 228 -7.63 -3.42 20.14
C ASP A 228 -8.67 -4.43 19.60
N LYS A 229 -8.72 -5.63 20.18
CA LYS A 229 -9.68 -6.70 19.88
C LYS A 229 -9.70 -7.14 18.41
N LYS A 230 -8.56 -7.04 17.71
CA LYS A 230 -8.42 -7.56 16.35
C LYS A 230 -8.34 -9.08 16.36
N GLU A 231 -9.17 -9.76 15.56
CA GLU A 231 -8.98 -11.18 15.25
C GLU A 231 -7.73 -11.35 14.39
N ILE A 232 -6.80 -12.18 14.84
CA ILE A 232 -5.52 -12.39 14.15
C ILE A 232 -5.69 -13.50 13.12
N ILE A 233 -5.49 -13.15 11.85
CA ILE A 233 -5.46 -14.07 10.72
C ILE A 233 -3.98 -14.24 10.34
N SER A 234 -3.34 -15.25 10.90
CA SER A 234 -1.94 -15.53 10.58
C SER A 234 -1.80 -16.05 9.16
N ILE A 235 -0.85 -15.50 8.40
CA ILE A 235 -0.44 -16.01 7.08
C ILE A 235 1.00 -16.55 7.13
N THR A 236 1.31 -17.53 6.29
CA THR A 236 2.68 -18.07 6.21
C THR A 236 3.59 -17.18 5.36
N PRO A 237 4.93 -17.33 5.44
CA PRO A 237 5.85 -16.64 4.54
C PRO A 237 5.56 -16.93 3.06
N GLU A 238 5.13 -18.15 2.72
CA GLU A 238 4.76 -18.51 1.35
C GLU A 238 3.52 -17.74 0.88
N GLN A 239 2.48 -17.64 1.72
CA GLN A 239 1.30 -16.83 1.42
C GLN A 239 1.64 -15.34 1.32
N MET A 240 2.53 -14.85 2.17
CA MET A 240 3.04 -13.47 2.11
C MET A 240 3.74 -13.19 0.77
N CYS A 241 4.59 -14.09 0.28
CA CYS A 241 5.22 -14.00 -1.04
C CYS A 241 4.20 -14.06 -2.19
N GLN A 242 2.98 -14.53 -1.92
CA GLN A 242 1.83 -14.50 -2.82
C GLN A 242 0.88 -13.34 -2.49
N TYR A 243 1.40 -12.25 -1.94
CA TYR A 243 0.67 -11.00 -1.67
C TYR A 243 -0.48 -11.10 -0.67
N ALA A 244 -0.55 -12.16 0.15
CA ALA A 244 -1.63 -12.32 1.13
C ALA A 244 -1.63 -11.25 2.24
N GLY A 245 -0.55 -10.49 2.42
CA GLY A 245 -0.53 -9.31 3.29
C GLY A 245 -0.93 -8.01 2.59
N ASN A 246 -0.95 -7.98 1.25
CA ASN A 246 -1.18 -6.78 0.45
C ASN A 246 -2.68 -6.57 0.17
N MET A 247 -3.45 -6.40 1.24
CA MET A 247 -4.91 -6.28 1.19
C MET A 247 -5.38 -4.95 1.76
N LEU A 248 -6.53 -4.45 1.29
CA LEU A 248 -7.16 -3.25 1.82
C LEU A 248 -8.65 -3.48 2.10
N GLN A 249 -9.11 -3.19 3.31
CA GLN A 249 -10.54 -3.13 3.56
C GLN A 249 -11.09 -1.76 3.15
N VAL A 250 -12.11 -1.74 2.30
CA VAL A 250 -12.80 -0.54 1.82
C VAL A 250 -14.31 -0.63 2.07
N GLN A 251 -14.94 0.53 2.14
CA GLN A 251 -16.38 0.66 2.26
C GLN A 251 -17.01 0.74 0.86
N GLY A 252 -17.84 -0.24 0.50
CA GLY A 252 -18.70 -0.16 -0.68
C GLY A 252 -20.00 0.59 -0.38
N LYS A 253 -20.99 0.47 -1.26
CA LYS A 253 -22.31 1.11 -1.07
C LYS A 253 -23.05 0.54 0.14
N ASP A 254 -23.16 -0.78 0.20
CA ASP A 254 -23.99 -1.50 1.18
C ASP A 254 -23.17 -2.44 2.10
N ASN A 255 -21.98 -2.86 1.66
CA ASN A 255 -21.11 -3.79 2.39
C ASN A 255 -19.67 -3.28 2.42
N THR A 256 -18.84 -3.89 3.27
CA THR A 256 -17.39 -3.71 3.26
C THR A 256 -16.73 -4.81 2.42
N TYR A 257 -15.58 -4.48 1.82
CA TYR A 257 -14.84 -5.38 0.94
C TYR A 257 -13.37 -5.41 1.35
N LEU A 258 -12.81 -6.60 1.57
CA LEU A 258 -11.37 -6.80 1.62
C LEU A 258 -10.88 -7.04 0.19
N VAL A 259 -10.18 -6.04 -0.32
CA VAL A 259 -9.67 -6.00 -1.68
C VAL A 259 -8.28 -6.64 -1.74
N MET A 260 -8.09 -7.55 -2.69
CA MET A 260 -6.84 -8.29 -2.90
C MET A 260 -6.66 -8.70 -4.37
N SER A 261 -5.53 -9.31 -4.73
CA SER A 261 -5.35 -9.92 -6.06
C SER A 261 -5.88 -11.34 -6.12
N ASP A 262 -6.05 -11.88 -7.32
CA ASP A 262 -6.35 -13.29 -7.55
C ASP A 262 -5.27 -14.21 -6.95
N VAL A 263 -3.99 -13.79 -7.02
CA VAL A 263 -2.86 -14.53 -6.43
C VAL A 263 -3.00 -14.61 -4.91
N ALA A 264 -3.27 -13.47 -4.25
CA ALA A 264 -3.48 -13.41 -2.82
C ALA A 264 -4.69 -14.24 -2.38
N TYR A 265 -5.82 -14.14 -3.10
CA TYR A 265 -7.01 -14.91 -2.79
C TYR A 265 -6.76 -16.42 -2.87
N ASN A 266 -6.10 -16.88 -3.95
CA ASN A 266 -5.82 -18.31 -4.15
C ASN A 266 -4.77 -18.87 -3.18
N ALA A 267 -3.96 -18.01 -2.56
CA ALA A 267 -3.01 -18.40 -1.51
C ALA A 267 -3.70 -18.67 -0.16
N LEU A 268 -4.88 -18.11 0.09
CA LEU A 268 -5.59 -18.26 1.36
C LEU A 268 -6.20 -19.65 1.52
N THR A 269 -6.15 -20.16 2.75
CA THR A 269 -6.87 -21.38 3.13
C THR A 269 -8.37 -21.12 3.25
N PRO A 270 -9.22 -22.15 3.08
CA PRO A 270 -10.66 -22.02 3.29
C PRO A 270 -11.03 -21.46 4.68
N GLN A 271 -10.26 -21.78 5.72
CA GLN A 271 -10.47 -21.28 7.08
C GLN A 271 -10.14 -19.78 7.22
N GLN A 272 -9.08 -19.30 6.55
CA GLN A 272 -8.76 -17.87 6.52
C GLN A 272 -9.85 -17.10 5.76
N ILE A 273 -10.30 -17.60 4.61
CA ILE A 273 -11.41 -17.02 3.83
C ILE A 273 -12.67 -16.93 4.71
N GLN A 274 -13.08 -18.04 5.32
CA GLN A 274 -14.24 -18.05 6.22
C GLN A 274 -14.11 -17.07 7.39
N THR A 275 -12.89 -16.84 7.88
CA THR A 275 -12.65 -15.89 8.98
C THR A 275 -12.78 -14.45 8.51
N ILE A 276 -12.29 -14.12 7.32
CA ILE A 276 -12.46 -12.81 6.68
C ILE A 276 -13.96 -12.54 6.43
N GLU A 277 -14.66 -13.52 5.85
CA GLU A 277 -16.06 -13.40 5.45
C GLU A 277 -17.06 -13.24 6.61
N LYS A 278 -16.63 -13.47 7.86
CA LYS A 278 -17.40 -13.09 9.06
C LYS A 278 -17.60 -11.57 9.15
N TYR A 279 -16.64 -10.78 8.65
CA TYR A 279 -16.58 -9.34 8.87
C TYR A 279 -16.79 -8.52 7.59
N THR A 280 -16.38 -9.05 6.44
CA THR A 280 -16.32 -8.30 5.18
C THR A 280 -16.39 -9.25 4.00
N GLN A 281 -16.96 -8.79 2.88
CA GLN A 281 -16.88 -9.57 1.64
C GLN A 281 -15.47 -9.52 1.06
N ILE A 282 -15.11 -10.46 0.19
CA ILE A 282 -13.84 -10.42 -0.54
C ILE A 282 -14.10 -9.90 -1.95
N LEU A 283 -13.24 -8.98 -2.41
CA LEU A 283 -13.20 -8.52 -3.79
C LEU A 283 -11.78 -8.76 -4.32
N HIS A 284 -11.65 -9.51 -5.41
CA HIS A 284 -10.35 -9.82 -5.98
C HIS A 284 -10.27 -9.56 -7.48
N SER A 285 -9.08 -9.24 -7.97
CA SER A 285 -8.82 -9.00 -9.39
C SER A 285 -7.50 -9.60 -9.86
N ASN A 286 -7.45 -9.99 -11.14
CA ASN A 286 -6.21 -10.36 -11.78
C ASN A 286 -5.33 -9.10 -11.91
N LEU A 287 -4.13 -9.16 -11.33
CA LEU A 287 -3.10 -8.12 -11.32
C LEU A 287 -1.73 -8.73 -11.70
N GLU A 288 -1.71 -9.83 -12.44
CA GLU A 288 -0.51 -10.64 -12.70
C GLU A 288 0.64 -9.83 -13.30
N THR A 289 0.34 -8.95 -14.27
CA THR A 289 1.35 -8.09 -14.91
C THR A 289 1.88 -7.05 -13.94
N ILE A 290 0.98 -6.41 -13.19
CA ILE A 290 1.34 -5.40 -12.18
C ILE A 290 2.22 -6.01 -11.07
N GLU A 291 1.85 -7.18 -10.58
CA GLU A 291 2.59 -7.92 -9.55
C GLU A 291 3.95 -8.38 -10.06
N THR A 292 4.00 -8.93 -11.28
CA THR A 292 5.22 -9.49 -11.84
C THR A 292 6.25 -8.43 -12.19
N CYS A 293 5.83 -7.26 -12.69
CA CYS A 293 6.73 -6.21 -13.14
C CYS A 293 6.98 -5.11 -12.10
N GLY A 294 6.00 -4.77 -11.26
CA GLY A 294 6.10 -3.67 -10.30
C GLY A 294 6.42 -4.10 -8.87
N GLY A 295 6.24 -5.38 -8.52
CA GLY A 295 6.47 -5.89 -7.16
C GLY A 295 5.45 -5.42 -6.11
N GLY A 296 4.45 -4.63 -6.50
CA GLY A 296 3.29 -4.25 -5.69
C GLY A 296 2.02 -4.99 -6.13
N SER A 297 0.99 -4.98 -5.29
CA SER A 297 -0.29 -5.64 -5.56
C SER A 297 -1.47 -4.70 -5.21
N ALA A 298 -2.66 -5.26 -5.01
CA ALA A 298 -3.93 -4.54 -4.88
C ALA A 298 -3.88 -3.38 -3.87
N ARG A 299 -3.32 -3.58 -2.67
CA ARG A 299 -3.23 -2.52 -1.66
C ARG A 299 -2.30 -1.38 -2.10
N CYS A 300 -1.22 -1.68 -2.82
CA CYS A 300 -0.29 -0.64 -3.29
C CYS A 300 -0.94 0.30 -4.31
N MET A 301 -1.87 -0.20 -5.11
CA MET A 301 -2.57 0.59 -6.11
C MET A 301 -3.58 1.59 -5.53
N LEU A 302 -3.85 1.54 -4.21
CA LEU A 302 -4.95 2.25 -3.57
C LEU A 302 -4.41 3.22 -2.50
N ALA A 303 -4.44 4.52 -2.80
CA ALA A 303 -4.27 5.55 -1.79
C ALA A 303 -5.63 5.90 -1.18
N GLU A 304 -5.84 5.60 0.10
CA GLU A 304 -7.14 5.80 0.76
C GLU A 304 -7.40 7.30 1.00
N VAL A 305 -8.54 7.82 0.54
CA VAL A 305 -8.93 9.23 0.75
C VAL A 305 -9.88 9.33 1.95
N PHE A 306 -9.40 9.90 3.05
CA PHE A 306 -10.18 10.08 4.29
C PHE A 306 -10.63 11.51 4.55
N ASN A 307 -10.11 12.47 3.78
CA ASN A 307 -10.39 13.90 3.94
C ASN A 307 -11.89 14.20 4.10
N PRO A 308 -12.25 15.22 4.89
CA PRO A 308 -13.63 15.66 4.99
C PRO A 308 -14.13 16.16 3.63
N ARG A 309 -15.45 16.14 3.43
CA ARG A 309 -16.07 16.67 2.22
C ARG A 309 -16.62 18.07 2.48
N ASN A 310 -16.59 18.92 1.46
CA ASN A 310 -17.28 20.21 1.43
C ASN A 310 -18.80 20.04 1.44
#